data_AF-A0A6G5A969-F1
#
_entry.id   AF-A0A6G5A969-F1
#
_cell.length_a   1.000
_cell.length_b   1.000
_cell.length_c   1.000
_cell.angle_alpha   90.00
_cell.angle_beta   90.00
_cell.angle_gamma   90.00
#
_symmetry.space_group_name_H-M   'P 1'
#
loop_
_entity.id
_entity.type
_entity.pdbx_description
1 polymer ?
#
loop_
_entity_poly.entity_id
_entity_poly.type
_entity_poly.pdbx_seq_one_letter_code
_entity_poly.pdbx_strand_id
1 'polypeptide(L)'
;SELWYLCRILADSPCDTKLILYKALIWPILGYASVVWYLHKHGDLKILDSVQREAIRFICRNYSHKLQPSQALQSLNIVSLHSCYRVEFLKLLYTIINSSTGILGGNNIAFMNETCTRISHNLNVKPLFARTNTFKFSFCPHTDLLTIIKDFIDAATNHFKHI
;
A
#
# COMPACT_ATOMS: atom_id res chain seq x y z
N SER A 1 -5.78 18.92 -16.56
CA SER A 1 -5.85 17.86 -15.52
C SER A 1 -7.31 17.57 -15.23
N GLU A 2 -7.81 16.38 -15.58
CA GLU A 2 -9.26 16.07 -15.49
C GLU A 2 -9.80 16.00 -14.05
N LEU A 3 -8.92 15.75 -13.08
CA LEU A 3 -9.27 15.56 -11.68
C LEU A 3 -9.75 16.85 -11.00
N TRP A 4 -9.10 17.99 -11.30
CA TRP A 4 -9.51 19.29 -10.75
C TRP A 4 -10.90 19.71 -11.26
N TYR A 5 -11.20 19.36 -12.51
CA TYR A 5 -12.48 19.66 -13.14
C TYR A 5 -13.63 18.92 -12.43
N LEU A 6 -13.43 17.64 -12.11
CA LEU A 6 -14.38 16.85 -11.31
C LEU A 6 -14.56 17.41 -9.90
N CYS A 7 -13.47 17.83 -9.25
CA CYS A 7 -13.54 18.49 -7.95
C CYS A 7 -14.36 19.79 -8.00
N ARG A 8 -14.26 20.55 -9.09
CA ARG A 8 -15.04 21.79 -9.27
C ARG A 8 -16.53 21.51 -9.46
N ILE A 9 -16.90 20.49 -10.22
CA ILE A 9 -18.30 20.12 -10.44
C ILE A 9 -18.95 19.61 -9.14
N LEU A 10 -18.20 18.80 -8.39
CA LEU A 10 -18.70 18.16 -7.17
C LEU A 10 -18.40 18.98 -5.91
N ALA A 11 -18.08 20.28 -6.05
CA ALA A 11 -17.71 21.14 -4.93
C ALA A 11 -18.82 21.21 -3.87
N ASP A 12 -20.07 21.28 -4.29
CA ASP A 12 -21.25 21.38 -3.40
C ASP A 12 -21.92 20.04 -3.09
N SER A 13 -21.34 18.92 -3.54
CA SER A 13 -21.92 17.60 -3.29
C SER A 13 -21.74 17.16 -1.81
N PRO A 14 -22.61 16.27 -1.30
CA PRO A 14 -22.51 15.78 0.08
C PRO A 14 -21.22 14.97 0.30
N CYS A 15 -20.75 14.95 1.55
CA CYS A 15 -19.50 14.30 1.96
C CYS A 15 -19.38 12.85 1.43
N ASP A 16 -20.47 12.08 1.51
CA ASP A 16 -20.51 10.67 1.10
C ASP A 16 -20.23 10.48 -0.39
N THR A 17 -20.78 11.34 -1.24
CA THR A 17 -20.52 11.28 -2.70
C THR A 17 -19.06 11.57 -3.04
N LYS A 18 -18.44 12.53 -2.33
CA LYS A 18 -17.00 12.85 -2.49
C LYS A 18 -16.13 11.69 -2.02
N LEU A 19 -16.53 11.03 -0.94
CA LEU A 19 -15.84 9.85 -0.43
C LEU A 19 -15.92 8.66 -1.39
N ILE A 20 -17.08 8.42 -2.01
CA ILE A 20 -17.24 7.40 -3.05
C ILE A 20 -16.34 7.71 -4.25
N LEU A 21 -16.35 8.95 -4.74
CA LEU A 21 -15.50 9.40 -5.84
C LEU A 21 -14.01 9.18 -5.53
N TYR A 22 -13.58 9.57 -4.32
CA TYR A 22 -12.21 9.37 -3.85
C TYR A 22 -11.81 7.89 -3.88
N LYS A 23 -12.66 7.01 -3.36
CA LYS A 23 -12.43 5.56 -3.37
C LYS A 23 -12.42 4.96 -4.79
N ALA A 24 -13.20 5.51 -5.71
CA ALA A 24 -13.30 5.00 -7.08
C ALA A 24 -12.15 5.42 -7.98
N LEU A 25 -11.67 6.67 -7.87
CA LEU A 25 -10.71 7.24 -8.81
C LEU A 25 -9.32 7.43 -8.20
N ILE A 26 -9.25 8.09 -7.05
CA ILE A 26 -7.97 8.50 -6.45
C ILE A 26 -7.32 7.33 -5.74
N TRP A 27 -8.10 6.53 -5.01
CA TRP A 27 -7.61 5.42 -4.20
C TRP A 27 -6.87 4.35 -5.02
N PRO A 28 -7.36 3.88 -6.19
CA PRO A 28 -6.64 2.90 -6.99
C PRO A 28 -5.33 3.45 -7.55
N ILE A 29 -5.30 4.73 -7.95
CA ILE A 29 -4.10 5.40 -8.46
C ILE A 29 -3.05 5.53 -7.36
N LEU A 30 -3.45 5.97 -6.16
CA LEU A 30 -2.56 6.05 -4.99
C LEU A 30 -2.03 4.66 -4.60
N GLY A 31 -2.91 3.65 -4.56
CA GLY A 31 -2.53 2.27 -4.26
C GLY A 31 -1.51 1.73 -5.25
N TYR A 32 -1.75 1.88 -6.55
CA TYR A 32 -0.82 1.45 -7.58
C TYR A 32 0.51 2.23 -7.53
N ALA A 33 0.45 3.56 -7.47
CA ALA A 33 1.62 4.43 -7.39
C ALA A 33 2.47 4.11 -6.15
N SER A 34 1.83 3.81 -5.01
CA SER A 34 2.54 3.46 -3.77
C SER A 34 3.43 2.22 -3.92
N VAL A 35 2.96 1.24 -4.69
CA VAL A 35 3.67 -0.02 -4.92
C VAL A 35 4.74 0.15 -6.00
N VAL A 36 4.39 0.78 -7.13
CA VAL A 36 5.30 0.93 -8.28
C VAL A 36 6.41 1.93 -8.01
N TRP A 37 6.10 3.05 -7.37
CA TRP A 37 7.10 4.07 -7.03
C TRP A 37 7.88 3.76 -5.76
N TYR A 38 7.74 2.54 -5.21
CA TYR A 38 8.47 1.99 -4.06
C TYR A 38 8.86 3.05 -3.03
N LEU A 39 7.92 3.30 -2.12
CA LEU A 39 7.90 4.39 -1.15
C LEU A 39 8.95 4.29 -0.01
N HIS A 40 10.16 3.83 -0.27
CA HIS A 40 11.24 3.85 0.72
C HIS A 40 11.75 5.28 0.97
N LYS A 41 11.77 6.13 -0.07
CA LYS A 41 12.23 7.51 0.10
C LYS A 41 11.14 8.30 0.80
N HIS A 42 11.46 8.83 1.98
CA HIS A 42 10.56 9.72 2.74
C HIS A 42 10.03 10.91 1.93
N GLY A 43 10.73 11.36 0.88
CA GLY A 43 10.24 12.41 -0.02
C GLY A 43 9.02 12.00 -0.83
N ASP A 44 9.06 10.82 -1.44
CA ASP A 44 7.99 10.31 -2.31
C ASP A 44 6.72 9.97 -1.50
N LEU A 45 6.92 9.46 -0.28
CA LEU A 45 5.86 9.30 0.72
C LEU A 45 5.14 10.59 1.04
N LYS A 46 5.90 11.67 1.26
CA LYS A 46 5.31 12.98 1.56
C LYS A 46 4.47 13.50 0.39
N ILE A 47 4.87 13.23 -0.86
CA ILE A 47 4.11 13.63 -2.05
C ILE A 47 2.78 12.89 -2.10
N LEU A 48 2.75 11.56 -1.94
CA LEU A 48 1.50 10.80 -1.96
C LEU A 48 0.61 11.13 -0.76
N ASP A 49 1.19 11.29 0.43
CA ASP A 49 0.46 11.77 1.61
C ASP A 49 -0.13 13.16 1.38
N SER A 50 0.55 14.04 0.64
CA SER A 50 0.04 15.38 0.33
C SER A 50 -1.22 15.31 -0.53
N VAL A 51 -1.24 14.43 -1.54
CA VAL A 51 -2.41 14.19 -2.39
C VAL A 51 -3.57 13.63 -1.57
N GLN A 52 -3.30 12.66 -0.68
CA GLN A 52 -4.31 12.10 0.21
C GLN A 52 -4.87 13.18 1.17
N ARG A 53 -4.01 14.03 1.75
CA ARG A 53 -4.41 15.15 2.61
C ARG A 53 -5.30 16.14 1.90
N GLU A 54 -4.95 16.49 0.66
CA GLU A 54 -5.73 17.43 -0.15
C GLU A 54 -7.11 16.85 -0.49
N ALA A 55 -7.17 15.56 -0.84
CA ALA A 55 -8.44 14.86 -1.05
C ALA A 55 -9.32 14.84 0.20
N ILE A 56 -8.75 14.60 1.39
CA ILE A 56 -9.51 14.65 2.65
C ILE A 56 -10.06 16.05 2.92
N ARG A 57 -9.25 17.09 2.69
CA ARG A 57 -9.70 18.49 2.84
C ARG A 57 -10.87 18.79 1.90
N PHE A 58 -10.80 18.28 0.67
CA PHE A 58 -11.88 18.40 -0.31
C PHE A 58 -13.16 17.69 0.15
N ILE A 59 -13.05 16.44 0.65
CA ILE A 59 -14.18 15.66 1.16
C ILE A 59 -14.85 16.38 2.35
N CYS A 60 -14.05 16.79 3.35
CA CYS A 60 -14.55 17.47 4.55
C CYS A 60 -14.96 18.93 4.32
N ARG A 61 -14.69 19.50 3.13
CA ARG A 61 -14.82 20.95 2.84
C ARG A 61 -14.11 21.84 3.88
N ASN A 62 -13.07 21.33 4.53
CA ASN A 62 -12.38 22.02 5.62
C ASN A 62 -10.90 22.21 5.26
N TYR A 63 -10.56 23.45 4.88
CA TYR A 63 -9.22 23.85 4.49
C TYR A 63 -8.44 24.49 5.64
N SER A 64 -8.97 24.45 6.88
CA SER A 64 -8.30 25.01 8.04
C SER A 64 -6.98 24.29 8.34
N HIS A 65 -5.97 25.04 8.76
CA HIS A 65 -4.71 24.49 9.27
C HIS A 65 -4.90 23.67 10.55
N LYS A 66 -6.03 23.86 11.26
CA LYS A 66 -6.38 23.09 12.47
C LYS A 66 -6.87 21.67 12.16
N LEU A 67 -7.23 21.38 10.92
CA LEU A 67 -7.66 20.04 10.53
C LEU A 67 -6.46 19.09 10.62
N GLN A 68 -6.50 18.17 11.57
CA GLN A 68 -5.55 17.06 11.64
C GLN A 68 -5.97 15.97 10.64
N PRO A 69 -5.18 15.70 9.58
CA PRO A 69 -5.58 14.77 8.53
C PRO A 69 -5.73 13.32 9.03
N SER A 70 -4.94 12.93 10.03
CA SER A 70 -5.03 11.60 10.67
C SER A 70 -6.36 11.38 11.38
N GLN A 71 -6.86 12.38 12.09
CA GLN A 71 -8.17 12.32 12.76
C GLN A 71 -9.31 12.31 11.73
N ALA A 72 -9.19 13.10 10.67
CA ALA A 72 -10.17 13.13 9.58
C ALA A 72 -10.24 11.78 8.84
N LEU A 73 -9.09 11.14 8.60
CA LEU A 73 -9.04 9.79 8.03
C LEU A 73 -9.79 8.77 8.89
N GLN A 74 -9.60 8.81 10.20
CA GLN A 74 -10.29 7.93 11.14
C GLN A 74 -11.80 8.18 11.11
N SER A 75 -12.25 9.44 11.12
CA SER A 75 -13.68 9.75 11.04
C SER A 75 -14.35 9.30 9.75
N LEU A 76 -13.61 9.28 8.64
CA LEU A 76 -14.10 8.86 7.31
C LEU A 76 -13.91 7.36 7.06
N ASN A 77 -13.38 6.60 8.03
CA ASN A 77 -13.01 5.19 7.87
C ASN A 77 -12.15 4.93 6.63
N ILE A 78 -11.22 5.86 6.34
CA ILE A 78 -10.28 5.73 5.22
C ILE A 78 -8.99 5.13 5.77
N VAL A 79 -8.51 4.08 5.09
CA VAL A 79 -7.28 3.38 5.45
C VAL A 79 -6.06 4.31 5.25
N SER A 80 -4.98 4.10 6.00
CA SER A 80 -3.74 4.85 5.77
C SER A 80 -3.05 4.40 4.48
N LEU A 81 -2.28 5.30 3.85
CA LEU A 81 -1.49 4.96 2.65
C LEU A 81 -0.59 3.73 2.90
N HIS A 82 0.04 3.66 4.07
CA HIS A 82 0.92 2.57 4.46
C HIS A 82 0.19 1.22 4.52
N SER A 83 -1.01 1.19 5.11
CA SER A 83 -1.82 -0.02 5.16
C SER A 83 -2.32 -0.42 3.77
N CYS A 84 -2.68 0.55 2.92
CA CYS A 84 -3.05 0.27 1.54
C CYS A 84 -1.88 -0.31 0.75
N TYR A 85 -0.69 0.28 0.88
CA TYR A 85 0.54 -0.21 0.26
C TYR A 85 0.80 -1.67 0.62
N ARG A 86 0.68 -2.04 1.90
CA ARG A 86 0.88 -3.43 2.33
C ARG A 86 -0.06 -4.40 1.60
N VAL A 87 -1.33 -4.02 1.46
CA VAL A 87 -2.34 -4.86 0.79
C VAL A 87 -2.07 -4.96 -0.72
N GLU A 88 -1.82 -3.84 -1.39
CA GLU A 88 -1.56 -3.81 -2.83
C GLU A 88 -0.23 -4.50 -3.19
N PHE A 89 0.78 -4.35 -2.34
CA PHE A 89 2.04 -5.08 -2.47
C PHE A 89 1.85 -6.59 -2.34
N LEU A 90 1.05 -7.05 -1.38
CA LEU A 90 0.74 -8.48 -1.22
C LEU A 90 -0.03 -9.04 -2.43
N LYS A 91 -1.01 -8.27 -2.95
CA LYS A 91 -1.73 -8.65 -4.17
C LYS A 91 -0.78 -8.78 -5.35
N LEU A 92 0.08 -7.78 -5.55
CA LEU A 92 1.08 -7.79 -6.61
C LEU A 92 2.02 -9.00 -6.46
N LEU A 93 2.52 -9.26 -5.26
CA LEU A 93 3.39 -10.40 -5.00
C LEU A 93 2.69 -11.74 -5.29
N TYR A 94 1.44 -11.89 -4.86
CA TYR A 94 0.63 -13.06 -5.19
C TYR A 94 0.49 -13.23 -6.70
N THR A 95 0.21 -12.14 -7.44
CA THR A 95 0.15 -12.21 -8.90
C THR A 95 1.49 -12.60 -9.51
N ILE A 96 2.60 -12.04 -9.04
CA ILE A 96 3.94 -12.38 -9.54
C ILE A 96 4.27 -13.87 -9.32
N ILE A 97 3.88 -14.44 -8.18
CA ILE A 97 4.16 -15.85 -7.85
C ILE A 97 3.28 -16.79 -8.67
N ASN A 98 1.99 -16.47 -8.81
CA ASN A 98 1.01 -17.39 -9.42
C ASN A 98 0.77 -17.17 -10.91
N SER A 99 1.11 -16.00 -11.44
CA SER A 99 0.95 -15.69 -12.86
C SER A 99 2.32 -15.51 -13.50
N SER A 100 2.49 -16.05 -14.71
CA SER A 100 3.65 -15.83 -15.59
C SER A 100 3.69 -14.40 -16.13
N THR A 101 3.49 -13.41 -15.25
CA THR A 101 3.62 -12.00 -15.60
C THR A 101 5.07 -11.77 -16.02
N GLY A 102 5.28 -11.48 -17.30
CA GLY A 102 6.60 -11.18 -17.88
C GLY A 102 7.28 -9.93 -17.28
N ILE A 103 6.66 -9.28 -16.29
CA ILE A 103 7.19 -8.14 -15.53
C ILE A 103 8.47 -8.53 -14.78
N LEU A 104 8.56 -9.79 -14.34
CA LEU A 104 9.74 -10.34 -13.71
C LEU A 104 10.15 -11.58 -14.50
N GLY A 105 11.02 -11.40 -15.50
CA GLY A 105 11.65 -12.50 -16.23
C GLY A 105 12.03 -13.63 -15.26
N GLY A 106 11.59 -14.85 -15.59
CA GLY A 106 11.28 -15.96 -14.69
C GLY A 106 12.41 -16.57 -13.85
N ASN A 107 13.18 -15.77 -13.12
CA ASN A 107 14.38 -16.21 -12.42
C ASN A 107 14.61 -15.50 -11.07
N ASN A 108 13.86 -14.43 -10.76
CA ASN A 108 14.21 -13.53 -9.66
C ASN A 108 13.60 -13.92 -8.30
N ILE A 109 12.79 -14.96 -8.23
CA ILE A 109 12.15 -15.40 -6.98
C ILE A 109 12.52 -16.84 -6.74
N ALA A 110 13.42 -17.05 -5.79
CA ALA A 110 13.75 -18.39 -5.32
C ALA A 110 12.95 -18.68 -4.05
N PHE A 111 12.27 -19.82 -4.02
CA PHE A 111 11.64 -20.31 -2.79
C PHE A 111 12.70 -20.95 -1.88
N MET A 112 12.46 -20.87 -0.56
CA MET A 112 13.24 -21.55 0.45
C MET A 112 13.09 -23.05 0.23
N ASN A 113 14.22 -23.74 0.10
CA ASN A 113 14.20 -25.20 0.20
C ASN A 113 13.88 -25.50 1.66
N GLU A 114 13.10 -26.55 1.92
CA GLU A 114 12.65 -26.94 3.25
C GLU A 114 13.82 -27.01 4.24
N THR A 115 14.00 -25.96 5.06
CA THR A 115 14.92 -25.98 6.19
C THR A 115 14.20 -26.57 7.39
N CYS A 116 14.88 -27.41 8.17
CA CYS A 116 14.38 -28.02 9.41
C CYS A 116 14.20 -27.02 10.57
N THR A 117 13.70 -25.82 10.31
CA THR A 117 13.19 -24.92 11.34
C THR A 117 11.68 -25.12 11.44
N ARG A 118 11.12 -25.10 12.65
CA ARG A 118 9.72 -25.48 12.96
C ARG A 118 8.64 -24.62 12.25
N ILE A 119 9.01 -23.72 11.34
CA ILE A 119 8.14 -22.79 10.60
C ILE A 119 8.66 -22.70 9.15
N SER A 120 8.73 -23.82 8.44
CA SER A 120 9.05 -23.86 7.02
C SER A 120 7.81 -24.19 6.19
N HIS A 121 7.51 -23.35 5.21
CA HIS A 121 6.46 -23.56 4.22
C HIS A 121 7.08 -23.52 2.82
N ASN A 122 6.59 -24.34 1.90
CA ASN A 122 7.11 -24.45 0.52
C ASN A 122 6.99 -23.13 -0.28
N LEU A 123 6.07 -22.25 0.11
CA LEU A 123 5.92 -20.89 -0.45
C LEU A 123 6.76 -19.82 0.28
N ASN A 124 7.63 -20.17 1.23
CA ASN A 124 8.54 -19.20 1.84
C ASN A 124 9.51 -18.68 0.77
N VAL A 125 9.55 -17.37 0.55
CA VAL A 125 10.44 -16.75 -0.43
C VAL A 125 11.82 -16.51 0.20
N LYS A 126 12.91 -16.88 -0.50
CA LYS A 126 14.27 -16.53 -0.07
C LYS A 126 14.44 -15.01 -0.18
N PRO A 127 14.99 -14.34 0.85
CA PRO A 127 15.30 -12.92 0.75
C PRO A 127 16.31 -12.70 -0.38
N LEU A 128 16.03 -11.74 -1.27
CA LEU A 128 16.96 -11.36 -2.32
C LEU A 128 18.19 -10.66 -1.74
N PHE A 129 19.36 -11.15 -2.10
CA PHE A 129 20.59 -10.47 -1.73
C PHE A 129 20.79 -9.21 -2.58
N ALA A 130 20.92 -8.06 -1.92
CA ALA A 130 21.16 -6.78 -2.58
C ALA A 130 22.55 -6.23 -2.25
N ARG A 131 23.38 -6.05 -3.29
CA ARG A 131 24.72 -5.45 -3.17
C ARG A 131 24.70 -3.93 -3.04
N THR A 132 23.67 -3.28 -3.56
CA THR A 132 23.54 -1.82 -3.57
C THR A 132 22.22 -1.41 -2.91
N ASN A 133 22.22 -0.23 -2.29
CA ASN A 133 20.99 0.38 -1.78
C ASN A 133 19.95 0.56 -2.89
N THR A 134 20.39 0.88 -4.11
CA THR A 134 19.48 1.00 -5.26
C THR A 134 18.74 -0.30 -5.57
N PHE A 135 19.40 -1.46 -5.48
CA PHE A 135 18.76 -2.75 -5.69
C PHE A 135 17.95 -3.20 -4.46
N LYS A 136 18.45 -2.93 -3.24
CA LYS A 136 17.75 -3.22 -1.97
C LYS A 136 16.40 -2.50 -1.88
N PHE A 137 16.38 -1.27 -2.38
CA PHE A 137 15.22 -0.38 -2.43
C PHE A 137 14.59 -0.33 -3.82
N SER A 138 14.78 -1.38 -4.63
CA SER A 138 14.09 -1.52 -5.91
C SER A 138 12.79 -2.29 -5.74
N PHE A 139 11.98 -2.28 -6.78
CA PHE A 139 10.72 -3.02 -6.89
C PHE A 139 10.87 -4.55 -6.76
N CYS A 140 12.06 -5.11 -6.97
CA CYS A 140 12.31 -6.55 -6.79
C CYS A 140 12.11 -6.97 -5.32
N PRO A 141 11.63 -8.21 -5.06
CA PRO A 141 10.96 -8.55 -3.82
C PRO A 141 11.83 -8.23 -2.61
N HIS A 142 11.38 -7.19 -1.95
CA HIS A 142 11.97 -6.62 -0.78
C HIS A 142 12.11 -7.70 0.31
N THR A 143 13.28 -7.76 0.92
CA THR A 143 13.66 -8.75 1.94
C THR A 143 12.82 -8.71 3.20
N ASP A 144 12.06 -7.63 3.42
CA ASP A 144 11.26 -7.43 4.62
C ASP A 144 9.87 -8.09 4.52
N LEU A 145 9.66 -8.95 3.51
CA LEU A 145 8.52 -9.84 3.40
C LEU A 145 8.34 -10.71 4.66
N LEU A 146 9.44 -11.18 5.27
CA LEU A 146 9.37 -12.09 6.40
C LEU A 146 8.89 -11.38 7.69
N THR A 147 9.26 -10.12 7.88
CA THR A 147 8.75 -9.27 8.97
C THR A 147 7.30 -8.86 8.72
N ILE A 148 6.96 -8.43 7.51
CA ILE A 148 5.60 -8.01 7.16
C ILE A 148 4.60 -9.18 7.20
N ILE A 149 5.01 -10.37 6.77
CA ILE A 149 4.21 -11.61 6.82
C ILE A 149 4.10 -12.10 8.26
N LYS A 150 5.18 -12.07 9.06
CA LYS A 150 5.10 -12.38 10.50
C LYS A 150 4.15 -11.43 11.21
N ASP A 151 4.26 -10.13 11.02
CA ASP A 151 3.36 -9.15 11.62
C ASP A 151 1.90 -9.37 11.21
N PHE A 152 1.65 -9.80 9.97
CA PHE A 152 0.30 -10.09 9.49
C PHE A 152 -0.26 -11.42 10.06
N ILE A 153 0.56 -12.47 10.12
CA ILE A 153 0.19 -13.76 10.72
C ILE A 153 -0.01 -13.59 12.24
N ASP A 154 0.84 -12.81 12.91
CA ASP A 154 0.73 -12.52 14.33
C ASP A 154 -0.51 -11.63 14.61
N ALA A 155 -0.80 -10.64 13.77
CA ALA A 155 -2.02 -9.84 13.88
C ALA A 155 -3.30 -10.68 13.64
N ALA A 156 -3.28 -11.57 12.64
CA ALA A 156 -4.40 -12.46 12.35
C ALA A 156 -4.62 -13.48 13.47
N THR A 157 -3.57 -14.15 13.94
CA THR A 157 -3.65 -15.16 15.01
C THR A 157 -4.03 -14.56 16.37
N ASN A 158 -3.65 -13.32 16.67
CA ASN A 158 -4.08 -12.63 17.89
C ASN A 158 -5.57 -12.22 17.85
N HIS A 159 -6.12 -11.92 16.66
CA HIS A 159 -7.54 -11.61 16.51
C HIS A 159 -8.44 -12.86 16.66
N PHE A 160 -7.91 -14.06 16.42
CA PHE A 160 -8.62 -15.34 16.63
C PHE A 160 -8.50 -15.91 18.06
N LYS A 161 -7.63 -15.36 18.91
CA LYS A 161 -7.47 -15.80 20.32
C LYS A 161 -8.42 -15.10 21.30
N HIS A 162 -9.16 -14.10 20.86
CA HIS A 162 -10.11 -13.32 21.68
C HIS A 162 -11.59 -13.58 21.33
N ILE A 163 -11.86 -14.66 20.60
CA ILE A 163 -13.20 -15.26 20.39
C ILE A 163 -13.19 -16.62 21.08
#